data_AF-A0A5C8AA02-F1
#
_entry.id   AF-A0A5C8AA02-F1
#
_cell.length_a   1.000
_cell.length_b   1.000
_cell.length_c   1.000
_cell.angle_alpha   90.00
_cell.angle_beta   90.00
_cell.angle_gamma   90.00
#
_symmetry.space_group_name_H-M   'P 1'
#
loop_
_entity.id
_entity.type
_entity.pdbx_description
1 polymer ?
#
loop_
_entity_poly.entity_id
_entity_poly.type
_entity_poly.pdbx_seq_one_letter_code
_entity_poly.pdbx_strand_id
1 'polypeptide(L)' 'MKAGDVVRWSFVQQDGQRKLRPAVVIAVVPPFNDLLVCAVSTQLHRREEGLDVLVDAKHPDIRRMGLNFPSLIRIA' A
#
# COMPACT_ATOMS: atom_id res chain seq x y z
N MET A 1 -13.89 -4.79 4.04
CA MET A 1 -12.46 -4.69 3.73
C MET A 1 -11.74 -5.87 4.35
N LYS A 2 -10.79 -6.46 3.65
CA LYS A 2 -9.99 -7.61 4.10
C LYS A 2 -8.54 -7.46 3.64
N ALA A 3 -7.66 -8.31 4.16
CA ALA A 3 -6.27 -8.37 3.72
C ALA A 3 -6.17 -8.49 2.18
N GLY A 4 -5.30 -7.68 1.57
CA GLY A 4 -5.10 -7.60 0.13
C GLY A 4 -5.99 -6.59 -0.60
N ASP A 5 -7.07 -6.09 0.02
CA ASP A 5 -7.87 -5.01 -0.56
C ASP A 5 -7.03 -3.72 -0.66
N VAL A 6 -7.18 -2.98 -1.76
CA VAL A 6 -6.59 -1.65 -1.91
C VAL A 6 -7.62 -0.57 -1.64
N VAL A 7 -7.25 0.39 -0.80
CA VAL A 7 -8.10 1.54 -0.45
C VAL A 7 -7.37 2.86 -0.63
N ARG A 8 -8.13 3.96 -0.65
CA ARG A 8 -7.54 5.29 -0.54
C ARG A 8 -7.36 5.67 0.92
N TRP A 9 -6.14 6.03 1.29
CA TRP A 9 -5.79 6.42 2.64
C TRP A 9 -5.04 7.76 2.65
N SER A 10 -5.30 8.58 3.66
CA SER A 10 -4.66 9.88 3.84
C SER A 10 -3.49 9.74 4.80
N PHE A 11 -2.30 9.45 4.27
CA PHE A 11 -1.09 9.31 5.07
C PHE A 11 -0.58 10.67 5.53
N VAL A 12 -0.18 10.75 6.80
CA VAL A 12 0.58 11.89 7.33
C VAL A 12 2.04 11.69 6.93
N GLN A 13 2.61 12.70 6.27
CA GLN A 13 4.04 12.75 5.96
C GLN A 13 4.82 13.37 7.12
N GLN A 14 6.14 13.20 7.14
CA GLN A 14 7.01 13.69 8.22
C GLN A 14 6.91 15.22 8.41
N ASP A 15 6.59 15.97 7.36
CA ASP A 15 6.36 17.42 7.40
C ASP A 15 4.94 17.80 7.86
N GLY A 16 4.14 16.82 8.32
CA GLY A 16 2.77 17.01 8.80
C GLY A 16 1.73 17.11 7.68
N GLN A 17 2.14 17.15 6.41
CA GLN A 17 1.19 17.19 5.29
C GLN A 17 0.45 15.86 5.16
N ARG A 18 -0.82 15.94 4.76
CA ARG A 18 -1.64 14.76 4.46
C ARG A 18 -1.66 14.50 2.97
N LYS A 19 -1.35 13.27 2.56
CA LYS A 19 -1.40 12.87 1.16
C LYS A 19 -2.26 11.65 0.95
N LEU A 20 -3.28 11.81 0.10
CA LEU A 20 -4.16 10.75 -0.31
C LEU A 20 -3.44 9.83 -1.31
N ARG A 21 -3.26 8.56 -0.95
CA ARG A 21 -2.61 7.54 -1.80
C ARG A 21 -3.33 6.20 -1.67
N PRO A 22 -3.15 5.27 -2.62
CA PRO A 22 -3.59 3.91 -2.41
C PRO A 22 -2.80 3.26 -1.26
N ALA A 23 -3.44 2.36 -0.54
CA ALA A 23 -2.87 1.56 0.53
C ALA A 23 -3.41 0.13 0.45
N VAL A 24 -2.56 -0.85 0.71
CA VAL A 24 -2.97 -2.26 0.82
C VAL A 24 -3.35 -2.54 2.27
N VAL A 25 -4.51 -3.11 2.49
CA VAL A 25 -4.92 -3.63 3.80
C VAL A 25 -4.11 -4.87 4.13
N ILE A 26 -3.43 -4.86 5.26
CA ILE A 26 -2.70 -6.01 5.81
C ILE A 26 -3.60 -6.78 6.77
N ALA A 27 -4.31 -6.06 7.64
CA ALA A 27 -5.22 -6.65 8.60
C ALA A 27 -6.32 -5.67 9.01
N VAL A 28 -7.41 -6.22 9.55
CA VAL A 28 -8.44 -5.50 10.29
C VAL A 28 -8.22 -5.82 11.77
N VAL A 29 -7.96 -4.79 12.57
CA VAL A 29 -7.57 -4.90 13.98
C VAL A 29 -8.79 -4.70 14.87
N PRO A 30 -9.21 -5.71 15.65
CA PRO A 30 -10.31 -5.58 16.60
C PRO A 30 -9.89 -4.73 17.83
N PRO A 31 -10.85 -4.17 18.59
CA PRO A 31 -12.30 -4.34 18.42
C PRO A 31 -12.95 -3.33 17.48
N PHE A 32 -12.28 -2.23 17.14
CA PHE A 32 -12.88 -1.12 16.38
C PHE A 32 -12.80 -1.31 14.87
N ASN A 33 -12.19 -2.42 14.42
CA ASN A 33 -11.91 -2.72 13.02
C ASN A 33 -10.99 -1.67 12.37
N ASP A 34 -9.98 -1.21 13.12
CA ASP A 34 -8.94 -0.34 12.59
C ASP A 34 -8.19 -1.06 11.47
N LEU A 35 -7.78 -0.32 10.45
CA LEU A 35 -7.09 -0.91 9.31
C LEU A 35 -5.59 -0.77 9.50
N LEU A 36 -4.89 -1.90 9.58
CA LEU A 36 -3.44 -1.92 9.39
C LEU A 36 -3.17 -1.91 7.89
N VAL A 37 -2.51 -0.86 7.40
CA VAL A 37 -2.30 -0.64 5.97
C VAL A 37 -0.85 -0.30 5.62
N CYS A 38 -0.41 -0.70 4.43
CA CYS A 38 0.87 -0.33 3.84
C CYS A 38 0.66 0.66 2.69
N ALA A 39 1.47 1.71 2.61
CA ALA A 39 1.36 2.71 1.55
C ALA A 39 1.78 2.13 0.20
N VAL A 40 1.10 2.53 -0.87
CA VAL A 40 1.45 2.15 -2.25
C VAL A 40 2.01 3.35 -3.00
N SER A 41 3.06 3.12 -3.78
CA SER A 41 3.67 4.14 -4.64
C SER A 41 3.99 3.60 -6.03
N THR A 42 3.62 4.32 -7.08
CA THR A 42 4.04 4.02 -8.46
C THR A 42 5.46 4.51 -8.77
N GLN A 43 6.15 5.15 -7.82
CA GLN A 43 7.50 5.71 -8.03
C GLN A 43 8.57 4.64 -7.84
N LEU A 44 8.69 3.73 -8.80
CA LEU A 44 9.59 2.57 -8.75
C LEU A 44 11.07 2.93 -8.57
N HIS A 45 11.49 4.11 -9.01
CA HIS A 45 12.87 4.60 -8.86
C HIS A 45 13.23 4.97 -7.42
N ARG A 46 12.26 4.99 -6.49
CA ARG A 46 12.45 5.22 -5.05
C ARG A 46 12.26 3.94 -4.25
N ARG A 47 12.66 2.82 -4.84
CA ARG A 47 12.61 1.52 -4.21
C ARG A 47 13.80 1.39 -3.28
N GLU A 48 13.49 1.13 -2.02
CA GLU A 48 14.49 0.80 -1.01
C GLU A 48 14.41 -0.69 -0.69
N GLU A 49 15.53 -1.38 -0.87
CA GLU A 49 15.62 -2.80 -0.58
C GLU A 49 15.36 -3.07 0.91
N GLY A 50 14.56 -4.08 1.20
CA GLY A 50 14.13 -4.41 2.57
C GLY A 50 12.97 -3.56 3.11
N LEU A 51 12.68 -2.40 2.52
CA LEU A 51 11.55 -1.53 2.93
C LEU A 51 10.38 -1.54 1.93
N ASP A 52 10.66 -1.91 0.68
CA ASP A 52 9.66 -1.94 -0.39
C ASP A 52 9.53 -3.32 -1.04
N VAL A 53 8.29 -3.76 -1.22
CA VAL A 53 7.94 -4.92 -2.06
C VAL A 53 7.50 -4.41 -3.43
N LEU A 54 8.20 -4.84 -4.49
CA LEU A 54 7.81 -4.55 -5.86
C LEU A 54 6.65 -5.47 -6.28
N VAL A 55 5.55 -4.86 -6.72
CA VAL A 55 4.42 -5.55 -7.35
C VAL A 55 4.37 -5.09 -8.81
N ASP A 56 4.67 -6.00 -9.73
CA ASP A 56 4.66 -5.73 -11.18
C ASP A 56 3.63 -6.58 -11.92
N ALA A 57 3.59 -6.44 -13.25
CA ALA A 57 2.64 -7.16 -14.10
C ALA A 57 2.78 -8.69 -14.05
N LYS A 58 3.89 -9.22 -13.55
CA LYS A 58 4.13 -10.65 -13.36
C LYS A 58 3.64 -11.14 -12.01
N HIS A 59 3.33 -10.23 -11.07
CA HIS A 59 2.80 -10.62 -9.77
C HIS A 59 1.37 -11.16 -9.93
N PRO A 60 1.09 -12.42 -9.52
CA PRO A 60 -0.18 -13.09 -9.80
C PRO A 60 -1.38 -12.35 -9.23
N ASP A 61 -1.17 -11.62 -8.12
CA ASP A 61 -2.24 -10.90 -7.43
C ASP A 61 -2.37 -9.41 -7.79
N ILE A 62 -1.55 -8.84 -8.71
CA ILE A 62 -1.61 -7.40 -9.01
C ILE A 62 -3.01 -6.95 -9.46
N ARG A 63 -3.68 -7.76 -10.27
CA ARG A 63 -5.07 -7.49 -10.72
C ARG A 63 -6.07 -7.65 -9.59
N ARG A 64 -5.87 -8.63 -8.71
CA ARG A 64 -6.75 -8.85 -7.54
C ARG A 64 -6.66 -7.70 -6.55
N MET A 65 -5.50 -7.06 -6.44
CA MET A 65 -5.29 -5.85 -5.64
C MET A 65 -5.90 -4.60 -6.28
N GLY A 66 -6.34 -4.64 -7.54
CA GLY A 66 -6.86 -3.44 -8.23
C GLY A 66 -5.78 -2.39 -8.56
N LEU A 67 -4.51 -2.80 -8.61
CA LEU A 67 -3.41 -1.93 -9.03
C LEU A 67 -3.28 -1.96 -10.56
N ASN A 68 -3.39 -0.79 -11.19
CA ASN A 68 -3.32 -0.67 -12.65
C ASN A 68 -1.88 -0.55 -13.20
N PHE A 69 -0.92 -0.24 -12.32
CA PHE A 69 0.47 0.02 -12.69
C PHE A 69 1.41 -0.69 -11.72
N PRO A 70 2.62 -1.07 -12.17
CA PRO A 70 3.66 -1.55 -11.26
C PRO A 70 3.85 -0.55 -10.12
N SER A 71 3.95 -1.07 -8.91
CA SER A 71 3.94 -0.28 -7.69
C SER A 71 4.85 -0.88 -6.63
N LEU A 72 5.26 -0.04 -5.69
CA LEU A 72 5.95 -0.41 -4.46
C LEU A 72 4.94 -0.41 -3.31
N ILE A 73 4.88 -1.50 -2.57
CA ILE A 73 4.22 -1.57 -1.26
C ILE A 73 5.28 -1.30 -0.20
N ARG A 74 5.09 -0.24 0.58
CA ARG A 74 6.02 0.21 1.62
C ARG A 74 5.71 -0.50 2.93
N ILE A 75 6.61 -1.37 3.39
CA ILE A 75 6.39 -2.27 4.53
C ILE A 75 7.11 -1.85 5.81
N ALA A 76 7.89 -0.77 5.77
CA ALA A 76 8.57 -0.16 6.91
C ALA A 76 8.65 1.36 6.76
#